data_AF-A0A914ND84-F1
#
_entry.id   AF-A0A914ND84-F1
#
_cell.length_a   1.000
_cell.length_b   1.000
_cell.length_c   1.000
_cell.angle_alpha   90.00
_cell.angle_beta   90.00
_cell.angle_gamma   90.00
#
_symmetry.space_group_name_H-M   'P 1'
#
loop_
_entity.id
_entity.type
_entity.pdbx_description
1 polymer ?
#
loop_
_entity_poly.entity_id
_entity_poly.type
_entity_poly.pdbx_seq_one_letter_code
_entity_poly.pdbx_strand_id
1 'polypeptide(L)'
;MVDSERKQLQLALNGLKSKHIDNVSIWDLHTLVHYPNSAVAAHWGPAFLPWHREFLRQFEITLQNEQPELIGIPFWDSTLDHGLDPRDEFDPRPQHSQPHNVGGPTLFLTYFSRKNKRLPDPSDSILWSEELMGNGSGFVKNGPFKDWNTNVLMPLSPVPIQRLYRSTGGRSSDRLMSPKDVEWITTRKILVN
;
A
#
# COMPACT_ATOMS: atom_id res chain seq x y z
N MET A 1 9.77 -14.01 0.80
CA MET A 1 8.75 -14.70 0.00
C MET A 1 9.44 -15.45 -1.11
N VAL A 2 9.23 -16.75 -1.22
CA VAL A 2 9.71 -17.56 -2.36
C VAL A 2 8.74 -17.46 -3.53
N ASP A 3 9.16 -17.90 -4.71
CA ASP A 3 8.40 -17.72 -5.96
C ASP A 3 7.02 -18.38 -5.92
N SER A 4 6.90 -19.54 -5.26
CA SER A 4 5.61 -20.23 -5.08
C SER A 4 4.63 -19.41 -4.26
N GLU A 5 5.04 -18.89 -3.10
CA GLU A 5 4.23 -18.03 -2.24
C GLU A 5 3.77 -16.78 -2.99
N ARG A 6 4.67 -16.15 -3.75
CA ARG A 6 4.37 -14.98 -4.57
C ARG A 6 3.33 -15.29 -5.63
N LYS A 7 3.49 -16.41 -6.33
CA LYS A 7 2.54 -16.87 -7.34
C LYS A 7 1.16 -17.14 -6.73
N GLN A 8 1.10 -17.78 -5.56
CA GLN A 8 -0.17 -18.01 -4.86
C GLN A 8 -0.87 -16.69 -4.52
N LEU A 9 -0.14 -15.70 -4.01
CA LEU A 9 -0.70 -14.38 -3.75
C LEU A 9 -1.23 -13.71 -5.02
N GLN A 10 -0.47 -13.74 -6.11
CA GLN A 10 -0.88 -13.15 -7.40
C GLN A 10 -2.13 -13.84 -7.96
N LEU A 11 -2.22 -15.16 -7.86
CA LEU A 11 -3.39 -15.93 -8.28
C LEU A 11 -4.61 -15.58 -7.43
N ALA A 12 -4.46 -15.49 -6.11
CA ALA A 12 -5.56 -15.12 -5.20
C ALA A 12 -6.11 -13.73 -5.54
N LEU A 13 -5.24 -12.74 -5.69
CA LEU A 13 -5.64 -11.36 -5.99
C LEU A 13 -6.34 -11.22 -7.33
N ASN A 14 -5.80 -11.86 -8.37
CA ASN A 14 -6.44 -11.89 -9.68
C ASN A 14 -7.78 -12.67 -9.64
N GLY A 15 -7.89 -13.69 -8.79
CA GLY A 15 -9.15 -14.38 -8.48
C GLY A 15 -10.21 -13.42 -7.91
N LEU A 16 -9.86 -12.65 -6.87
CA LEU A 16 -10.77 -11.65 -6.29
C LEU A 16 -11.18 -10.57 -7.29
N LYS A 17 -10.30 -10.18 -8.20
CA LYS A 17 -10.62 -9.15 -9.21
C LYS A 17 -11.49 -9.69 -10.35
N SER A 18 -11.42 -10.99 -10.64
CA SER A 18 -12.18 -11.63 -11.74
C SER A 18 -13.55 -12.16 -11.32
N LYS A 19 -13.74 -12.56 -10.07
CA LYS A 19 -15.03 -13.01 -9.53
C LYS A 19 -15.90 -11.84 -9.12
N HIS A 20 -17.20 -11.93 -9.40
CA HIS A 20 -18.15 -10.84 -9.21
C HIS A 20 -19.39 -11.28 -8.41
N ILE A 21 -19.93 -10.36 -7.62
CA ILE A 21 -21.24 -10.42 -6.97
C ILE A 21 -21.97 -9.14 -7.34
N ASP A 22 -23.18 -9.24 -7.91
CA ASP A 22 -23.96 -8.09 -8.37
C ASP A 22 -23.18 -7.13 -9.29
N ASN A 23 -22.39 -7.68 -10.22
CA ASN A 23 -21.50 -6.96 -11.14
C ASN A 23 -20.38 -6.14 -10.48
N VAL A 24 -20.09 -6.39 -9.20
CA VAL A 24 -18.95 -5.80 -8.48
C VAL A 24 -17.94 -6.90 -8.19
N SER A 25 -16.65 -6.69 -8.51
CA SER A 25 -15.65 -7.70 -8.20
C SER A 25 -15.49 -7.87 -6.68
N ILE A 26 -15.10 -9.07 -6.22
CA ILE A 26 -14.88 -9.31 -4.78
C ILE A 26 -13.77 -8.39 -4.24
N TRP A 27 -12.76 -8.09 -5.06
CA TRP A 27 -11.77 -7.05 -4.75
C TRP A 27 -12.44 -5.69 -4.51
N ASP A 28 -13.30 -5.26 -5.43
CA ASP A 28 -13.95 -3.95 -5.35
C ASP A 28 -14.89 -3.86 -4.13
N LEU A 29 -15.56 -4.96 -3.74
CA LEU A 29 -16.35 -5.02 -2.49
C LEU A 29 -15.50 -4.72 -1.24
N HIS A 30 -14.27 -5.24 -1.16
CA HIS A 30 -13.36 -4.91 -0.06
C HIS A 30 -12.98 -3.42 -0.05
N THR A 31 -12.72 -2.85 -1.23
CA THR A 31 -12.39 -1.42 -1.34
C THR A 31 -13.56 -0.50 -0.97
N LEU A 32 -14.81 -0.92 -1.22
CA LEU A 32 -16.00 -0.16 -0.85
C LEU A 32 -16.16 -0.02 0.67
N VAL A 33 -15.83 -1.06 1.42
CA VAL A 33 -15.88 -1.05 2.90
C VAL A 33 -14.80 -0.12 3.49
N HIS A 34 -13.64 -0.03 2.84
CA HIS A 34 -12.55 0.88 3.24
C HIS A 34 -12.72 2.31 2.70
N TYR A 35 -13.77 2.61 1.94
CA TYR A 35 -13.95 3.97 1.43
C TYR A 35 -13.97 4.97 2.61
N PRO A 36 -13.28 6.12 2.56
CA PRO A 36 -13.07 6.98 3.73
C PRO A 36 -14.36 7.37 4.46
N ASN A 37 -15.46 7.50 3.72
CA ASN A 37 -16.78 7.83 4.25
C ASN A 37 -17.55 6.62 4.83
N SER A 38 -17.14 5.39 4.51
CA SER A 38 -17.74 4.15 5.02
C SER A 38 -17.25 3.81 6.43
N ALA A 39 -16.00 4.14 6.77
CA ALA A 39 -15.36 3.79 8.04
C ALA A 39 -14.53 4.94 8.62
N VAL A 40 -15.17 6.09 8.90
CA VAL A 40 -14.48 7.31 9.37
C VAL A 40 -13.68 7.06 10.67
N ALA A 41 -14.26 6.34 11.63
CA ALA A 41 -13.61 6.03 12.91
C ALA A 41 -12.35 5.14 12.77
N ALA A 42 -12.21 4.44 11.63
CA ALA A 42 -11.05 3.63 11.34
C ALA A 42 -9.79 4.45 11.03
N HIS A 43 -9.89 5.76 10.77
CA HIS A 43 -8.74 6.56 10.32
C HIS A 43 -8.23 7.56 11.38
N TRP A 44 -9.12 8.05 12.27
CA TRP A 44 -8.80 9.16 13.18
C TRP A 44 -9.15 8.88 14.65
N GLY A 45 -9.59 7.66 14.97
CA GLY A 45 -10.09 7.29 16.29
C GLY A 45 -9.32 6.13 16.92
N PRO A 46 -9.68 5.75 18.17
CA PRO A 46 -9.09 4.59 18.86
C PRO A 46 -9.36 3.26 18.14
N ALA A 47 -10.31 3.25 17.21
CA ALA A 47 -10.60 2.10 16.37
C ALA A 47 -9.58 1.89 15.23
N PHE A 48 -8.62 2.80 15.02
CA PHE A 48 -7.65 2.73 13.91
C PHE A 48 -6.96 1.37 13.83
N LEU A 49 -6.32 0.92 14.92
CA LEU A 49 -5.61 -0.35 14.94
C LEU A 49 -6.54 -1.59 14.89
N PRO A 50 -7.57 -1.72 15.75
CA PRO A 50 -8.40 -2.92 15.72
C PRO A 50 -9.20 -3.07 14.43
N TRP A 51 -9.68 -1.97 13.83
CA TRP A 51 -10.44 -2.03 12.57
C TRP A 51 -9.57 -2.50 11.41
N HIS A 52 -8.37 -1.93 11.23
CA HIS A 52 -7.46 -2.35 10.16
C HIS A 52 -6.94 -3.78 10.37
N ARG A 53 -6.73 -4.20 11.61
CA ARG A 53 -6.37 -5.59 11.92
C ARG A 53 -7.45 -6.56 11.49
N GLU A 54 -8.71 -6.28 11.82
CA GLU A 54 -9.82 -7.12 11.41
C GLU A 54 -10.05 -7.09 9.90
N PHE A 55 -9.92 -5.91 9.28
CA PHE A 55 -10.02 -5.76 7.84
C PHE A 55 -8.97 -6.60 7.09
N LEU A 56 -7.71 -6.56 7.52
CA LEU A 56 -6.65 -7.41 6.95
C LEU A 56 -6.91 -8.90 7.21
N ARG A 57 -7.45 -9.27 8.38
CA ARG A 57 -7.83 -10.65 8.69
C ARG A 57 -8.90 -11.18 7.75
N GLN A 58 -9.96 -10.40 7.49
CA GLN A 58 -11.02 -10.80 6.56
C GLN A 58 -10.52 -10.84 5.11
N PHE A 59 -9.64 -9.92 4.74
CA PHE A 59 -9.00 -9.95 3.43
C PHE A 59 -8.12 -11.20 3.25
N GLU A 60 -7.36 -11.60 4.28
CA GLU A 60 -6.54 -12.81 4.28
C GLU A 60 -7.39 -14.07 4.11
N ILE A 61 -8.49 -14.19 4.85
CA ILE A 61 -9.45 -15.30 4.71
C ILE A 61 -9.95 -15.39 3.27
N THR A 62 -10.30 -14.24 2.68
CA THR A 62 -10.84 -14.20 1.32
C THR A 62 -9.78 -14.63 0.30
N LEU A 63 -8.51 -14.22 0.47
CA LEU A 63 -7.41 -14.69 -0.36
C LEU A 63 -7.15 -16.20 -0.18
N GLN A 64 -7.24 -16.72 1.04
CA GLN A 64 -7.07 -18.15 1.33
C GLN A 64 -8.21 -19.01 0.77
N ASN A 65 -9.44 -18.47 0.71
CA ASN A 65 -10.55 -19.12 0.02
C ASN A 65 -10.32 -19.21 -1.49
N GLU A 66 -9.62 -18.24 -2.08
CA GLU A 66 -9.19 -18.30 -3.48
C GLU A 66 -8.02 -19.26 -3.69
N GLN A 67 -7.03 -19.23 -2.78
CA GLN A 67 -5.82 -20.04 -2.83
C GLN A 67 -5.51 -20.64 -1.45
N PRO A 68 -5.94 -21.88 -1.18
CA PRO A 68 -5.77 -22.51 0.14
C PRO A 68 -4.31 -22.72 0.57
N GLU A 69 -3.37 -22.74 -0.38
CA GLU A 69 -1.94 -22.86 -0.11
C GLU A 69 -1.30 -21.51 0.30
N LEU A 70 -2.03 -20.40 0.23
CA LEU A 70 -1.53 -19.10 0.64
C LEU A 70 -1.34 -19.05 2.15
N ILE A 71 -0.08 -18.94 2.58
CA ILE A 71 0.29 -18.96 4.01
C ILE A 71 -0.11 -17.68 4.78
N GLY A 72 -0.42 -16.59 4.08
CA GLY A 72 -0.89 -15.34 4.66
C GLY A 72 -0.56 -14.12 3.83
N ILE A 73 -1.01 -12.95 4.30
CA ILE A 73 -0.67 -11.66 3.69
C ILE A 73 0.76 -11.27 4.10
N PRO A 74 1.67 -10.97 3.15
CA PRO A 74 3.00 -10.47 3.49
C PRO A 74 2.95 -9.08 4.18
N PHE A 75 4.08 -8.57 4.64
CA PHE A 75 4.21 -7.16 5.03
C PHE A 75 5.28 -6.46 4.18
N TRP A 76 5.13 -5.14 4.00
CA TRP A 76 6.15 -4.30 3.39
C TRP A 76 6.85 -3.45 4.44
N ASP A 77 8.12 -3.77 4.67
CA ASP A 77 9.00 -2.90 5.46
C ASP A 77 9.48 -1.72 4.61
N SER A 78 8.65 -0.69 4.53
CA SER A 78 8.98 0.54 3.79
C SER A 78 10.21 1.28 4.33
N THR A 79 10.66 0.96 5.56
CA THR A 79 11.87 1.55 6.14
C THR A 79 13.15 1.07 5.47
N LEU A 80 13.09 -0.02 4.69
CA LEU A 80 14.22 -0.48 3.88
C LEU A 80 14.30 0.22 2.52
N ASP A 81 13.18 0.78 2.07
CA ASP A 81 13.04 1.39 0.75
C ASP A 81 12.90 2.92 0.82
N HIS A 82 13.04 3.52 2.02
CA HIS A 82 13.06 4.98 2.15
C HIS A 82 14.19 5.53 1.27
N GLY A 83 13.82 6.50 0.42
CA GLY A 83 14.77 7.15 -0.48
C GLY A 83 15.82 7.95 0.29
N LEU A 84 16.81 8.48 -0.42
CA LEU A 84 17.70 9.50 0.12
C LEU A 84 16.87 10.75 0.47
N ASP A 85 16.51 10.91 1.75
CA ASP A 85 15.94 12.17 2.24
C ASP A 85 17.11 13.13 2.56
N PRO A 86 17.25 14.28 1.89
CA PRO A 86 18.27 15.27 2.22
C PRO A 86 18.18 15.76 3.68
N ARG A 87 17.01 15.64 4.32
CA ARG A 87 16.81 15.97 5.74
C ARG A 87 17.41 14.94 6.68
N ASP A 88 17.73 13.74 6.19
CA ASP A 88 18.38 12.71 7.01
C ASP A 88 19.81 13.08 7.42
N GLU A 89 20.44 14.02 6.72
CA GLU A 89 21.76 14.56 7.06
C GLU A 89 21.71 15.68 8.12
N PHE A 90 20.56 16.33 8.37
CA PHE A 90 20.58 17.58 9.15
C PHE A 90 19.39 17.93 10.09
N ASP A 91 18.31 17.16 10.22
CA ASP A 91 17.18 17.56 11.10
C ASP A 91 16.87 16.54 12.22
N PRO A 92 17.00 16.91 13.51
CA PRO A 92 16.59 16.08 14.64
C PRO A 92 15.07 16.14 14.95
N ARG A 93 14.22 16.79 14.13
CA ARG A 93 12.76 16.88 14.38
C ARG A 93 11.92 16.41 13.19
N PRO A 94 10.79 15.70 13.42
CA PRO A 94 9.80 15.47 12.38
C PRO A 94 9.11 16.80 12.02
N GLN A 95 9.17 17.21 10.76
CA GLN A 95 8.37 18.34 10.27
C GLN A 95 6.92 17.87 10.09
N HIS A 96 6.07 18.18 11.06
CA HIS A 96 4.61 18.06 10.95
C HIS A 96 4.02 19.39 10.47
N SER A 97 3.57 19.42 9.21
CA SER A 97 2.62 20.41 8.67
C SER A 97 2.23 19.88 7.28
N GLN A 98 1.01 19.45 6.95
CA GLN A 98 -0.31 20.06 7.04
C GLN A 98 -1.37 18.95 6.74
N PRO A 99 -2.67 19.16 6.97
CA PRO A 99 -3.69 18.19 6.55
C PRO A 99 -3.83 18.26 5.01
N HIS A 100 -3.49 17.18 4.32
CA HIS A 100 -3.65 17.09 2.88
C HIS A 100 -4.53 15.91 2.52
N ASN A 101 -5.46 16.18 1.62
CA ASN A 101 -6.48 15.29 1.08
C ASN A 101 -5.95 13.86 0.90
N VAL A 102 -6.61 12.96 1.63
CA VAL A 102 -6.44 11.52 1.59
C VAL A 102 -6.58 11.09 0.14
N GLY A 103 -5.47 10.65 -0.46
CA GLY A 103 -5.57 9.81 -1.66
C GLY A 103 -6.49 8.65 -1.33
N GLY A 104 -7.39 8.32 -2.25
CA GLY A 104 -8.37 7.24 -2.07
C GLY A 104 -7.73 5.92 -1.65
N PRO A 105 -8.52 4.93 -1.22
CA PRO A 105 -8.03 3.70 -0.60
C PRO A 105 -7.15 2.94 -1.58
N THR A 106 -5.85 3.18 -1.51
CA THR A 106 -4.87 2.33 -2.15
C THR A 106 -4.58 1.25 -1.13
N LEU A 107 -5.28 0.12 -1.26
CA LEU A 107 -4.99 -1.09 -0.51
C LEU A 107 -3.51 -1.42 -0.78
N PHE A 108 -2.63 -1.13 0.19
CA PHE A 108 -1.21 -1.42 0.05
C PHE A 108 -1.02 -2.93 0.14
N LEU A 109 -0.76 -3.53 -1.02
CA LEU A 109 -0.30 -4.89 -1.17
C LEU A 109 1.21 -4.96 -0.89
N THR A 110 1.58 -5.99 -0.16
CA THR A 110 2.79 -6.03 0.67
C THR A 110 3.87 -6.95 0.08
N TYR A 111 5.15 -6.61 0.29
CA TYR A 111 6.29 -7.40 -0.17
C TYR A 111 7.47 -7.31 0.80
N PHE A 112 8.20 -8.42 0.90
CA PHE A 112 9.37 -8.59 1.75
C PHE A 112 10.65 -8.04 1.08
N SER A 113 11.07 -6.81 1.39
CA SER A 113 12.32 -6.23 0.88
C SER A 113 13.54 -6.94 1.50
N ARG A 114 14.37 -7.61 0.67
CA ARG A 114 15.70 -8.09 1.07
C ARG A 114 16.74 -7.06 0.60
N LYS A 115 17.40 -6.44 1.58
CA LYS A 115 18.65 -5.65 1.46
C LYS A 115 18.70 -4.73 0.23
N ASN A 116 18.11 -3.54 0.35
CA ASN A 116 18.57 -2.41 -0.41
C ASN A 116 19.18 -1.35 0.51
N LYS A 117 20.37 -0.89 0.15
CA LYS A 117 20.92 0.38 0.62
C LYS A 117 19.99 1.48 0.08
N ARG A 118 19.87 2.59 0.81
CA ARG A 118 19.02 3.77 0.49
C ARG A 118 18.86 3.99 -1.01
N LEU A 119 17.61 4.00 -1.48
CA LEU A 119 17.29 4.17 -2.90
C LEU A 119 17.39 5.64 -3.31
N PRO A 120 17.86 5.98 -4.52
CA PRO A 120 17.75 7.34 -5.05
C PRO A 120 16.29 7.80 -5.17
N ASP A 121 15.39 6.91 -5.61
CA ASP A 121 13.96 7.13 -5.73
C ASP A 121 13.18 5.95 -5.10
N PRO A 122 12.14 6.16 -4.27
CA PRO A 122 11.32 5.09 -3.72
C PRO A 122 10.64 4.20 -4.79
N SER A 123 10.47 4.70 -6.01
CA SER A 123 9.99 3.93 -7.17
C SER A 123 11.00 2.90 -7.69
N ASP A 124 12.28 2.99 -7.27
CA ASP A 124 13.32 1.98 -7.53
C ASP A 124 13.21 0.76 -6.59
N SER A 125 12.27 0.76 -5.64
CA SER A 125 12.05 -0.39 -4.78
C SER A 125 11.75 -1.63 -5.61
N ILE A 126 12.32 -2.76 -5.20
CA ILE A 126 12.02 -4.09 -5.75
C ILE A 126 10.50 -4.37 -5.74
N LEU A 127 9.74 -3.76 -4.82
CA LEU A 127 8.27 -3.78 -4.79
C LEU A 127 7.67 -3.45 -6.16
N TRP A 128 8.27 -2.51 -6.90
CA TRP A 128 7.81 -2.03 -8.20
C TRP A 128 8.38 -2.77 -9.41
N SER A 129 8.98 -3.94 -9.19
CA SER A 129 9.40 -4.84 -10.25
C SER A 129 8.21 -5.54 -10.92
N GLU A 130 8.40 -6.01 -12.15
CA GLU A 130 7.38 -6.77 -12.90
C GLU A 130 7.01 -8.08 -12.21
N GLU A 131 7.91 -8.62 -11.41
CA GLU A 131 7.67 -9.82 -10.64
C GLU A 131 6.68 -9.58 -9.49
N LEU A 132 6.53 -8.34 -9.03
CA LEU A 132 5.75 -7.98 -7.85
C LEU A 132 4.58 -7.08 -8.20
N MET A 133 4.68 -5.78 -7.99
CA MET A 133 3.56 -4.87 -8.20
C MET A 133 3.51 -4.31 -9.62
N GLY A 134 4.58 -4.45 -10.42
CA GLY A 134 4.78 -3.68 -11.64
C GLY A 134 5.23 -2.25 -11.37
N ASN A 135 5.42 -1.47 -12.43
CA ASN A 135 6.07 -0.15 -12.41
C ASN A 135 5.53 0.79 -11.31
N GLY A 136 6.44 1.54 -10.69
CA GLY A 136 6.14 2.42 -9.54
C GLY A 136 5.49 3.74 -9.91
N SER A 137 5.57 4.15 -11.17
CA SER A 137 5.07 5.45 -11.65
C SER A 137 4.36 5.34 -13.00
N GLY A 138 3.30 6.14 -13.16
CA GLY A 138 2.45 6.16 -14.35
C GLY A 138 1.37 5.07 -14.36
N PHE A 139 0.75 4.87 -15.52
CA PHE A 139 -0.14 3.74 -15.74
C PHE A 139 0.61 2.42 -15.56
N VAL A 140 0.00 1.47 -14.86
CA VAL A 140 0.60 0.15 -14.68
C VAL A 140 0.56 -0.57 -16.03
N LYS A 141 1.74 -0.93 -16.53
CA LYS A 141 1.95 -1.51 -17.87
C LYS A 141 2.60 -2.88 -17.83
N ASN A 142 3.14 -3.27 -16.69
CA ASN A 142 3.82 -4.55 -16.49
C ASN A 142 3.44 -5.19 -15.15
N GLY A 143 3.89 -6.43 -14.98
CA GLY A 143 3.59 -7.25 -13.82
C GLY A 143 2.16 -7.80 -13.74
N PRO A 144 1.83 -8.49 -12.63
CA PRO A 144 0.63 -9.32 -12.51
C PRO A 144 -0.68 -8.53 -12.44
N PHE A 145 -0.62 -7.20 -12.28
CA PHE A 145 -1.78 -6.33 -12.10
C PHE A 145 -1.95 -5.30 -13.23
N LYS A 146 -1.20 -5.44 -14.35
CA LYS A 146 -1.22 -4.49 -15.47
C LYS A 146 -2.59 -4.29 -16.14
N ASP A 147 -3.43 -5.33 -16.06
CA ASP A 147 -4.77 -5.37 -16.67
C ASP A 147 -5.88 -5.01 -15.66
N TRP A 148 -5.51 -4.52 -14.47
CA TRP A 148 -6.48 -4.13 -13.46
C TRP A 148 -7.13 -2.78 -13.76
N ASN A 149 -8.46 -2.76 -13.63
CA ASN A 149 -9.26 -1.56 -13.66
C ASN A 149 -9.61 -1.09 -12.24
N THR A 150 -9.84 0.21 -12.10
CA THR A 150 -10.26 0.84 -10.83
C THR A 150 -11.73 1.23 -10.89
N ASN A 151 -12.41 1.10 -9.76
CA ASN A 151 -13.78 1.52 -9.53
C ASN A 151 -13.91 3.05 -9.31
N VAL A 152 -12.79 3.78 -9.25
CA VAL A 152 -12.74 5.25 -9.27
C VAL A 152 -12.18 5.75 -10.59
N LEU A 153 -12.65 6.92 -11.04
CA LEU A 153 -12.06 7.62 -12.16
C LEU A 153 -10.69 8.18 -11.77
N MET A 154 -9.77 8.13 -12.73
CA MET A 154 -8.42 8.62 -12.54
C MET A 154 -8.38 10.13 -12.27
N PRO A 155 -7.76 10.56 -11.15
CA PRO A 155 -7.48 11.98 -10.94
C PRO A 155 -6.63 12.54 -12.09
N LEU A 156 -6.92 13.78 -12.50
CA LEU A 156 -6.14 14.54 -13.49
C LEU A 156 -6.17 14.01 -14.93
N SER A 157 -6.93 12.96 -15.23
CA SER A 157 -7.15 12.52 -16.61
C SER A 157 -8.25 13.36 -17.28
N PRO A 158 -8.03 13.91 -18.49
CA PRO A 158 -9.07 14.62 -19.24
C PRO A 158 -10.13 13.67 -19.83
N VAL A 159 -9.85 12.37 -19.84
CA VAL A 159 -10.76 11.31 -20.31
C VAL A 159 -11.11 10.39 -19.14
N PRO A 160 -12.36 9.90 -19.01
CA PRO A 160 -12.72 8.91 -18.00
C PRO A 160 -11.92 7.61 -18.21
N ILE A 161 -10.90 7.39 -17.39
CA ILE A 161 -10.06 6.20 -17.41
C ILE A 161 -10.18 5.51 -16.05
N GLN A 162 -10.42 4.20 -16.10
CA GLN A 162 -10.50 3.31 -14.94
C GLN A 162 -9.36 2.30 -15.01
N ARG A 163 -8.12 2.75 -14.87
CA ARG A 163 -6.91 1.91 -14.92
C ARG A 163 -6.01 2.20 -13.74
N LEU A 164 -5.27 1.19 -13.31
CA LEU A 164 -4.32 1.35 -12.23
C LEU A 164 -3.22 2.36 -12.63
N TYR A 165 -2.99 3.35 -11.77
CA TYR A 165 -1.99 4.40 -11.92
C TYR A 165 -1.26 4.59 -10.61
N ARG A 166 0.04 4.87 -10.68
CA ARG A 166 0.89 5.11 -9.52
C ARG A 166 1.69 6.39 -9.67
N SER A 167 2.01 6.99 -8.53
CA SER A 167 2.82 8.21 -8.43
C SER A 167 3.73 8.10 -7.21
N THR A 168 4.47 7.00 -7.10
CA THR A 168 5.35 6.73 -5.96
C THR A 168 6.42 7.80 -5.87
N GLY A 169 6.44 8.56 -4.76
CA GLY A 169 7.37 9.68 -4.59
C GLY A 169 7.08 10.90 -5.47
N GLY A 170 5.89 10.97 -6.09
CA GLY A 170 5.59 12.00 -7.08
C GLY A 170 5.26 13.39 -6.52
N ARG A 171 5.08 13.54 -5.20
CA ARG A 171 4.94 14.84 -4.54
C ARG A 171 6.15 15.14 -3.67
N SER A 172 6.48 16.42 -3.54
CA SER A 172 7.59 16.88 -2.69
C SER A 172 7.41 16.56 -1.20
N SER A 173 6.18 16.31 -0.75
CA SER A 173 5.86 15.90 0.62
C SER A 173 5.85 14.38 0.81
N ASP A 174 5.88 13.60 -0.27
CA ASP A 174 5.78 12.14 -0.19
C ASP A 174 7.10 11.59 0.34
N ARG A 175 7.04 10.88 1.47
CA ARG A 175 8.17 10.12 2.00
C ARG A 175 7.67 8.83 2.63
N LEU A 176 8.46 7.77 2.51
CA LEU A 176 8.24 6.55 3.27
C LEU A 176 8.65 6.76 4.73
N MET A 177 8.18 5.86 5.60
CA MET A 177 8.60 5.85 7.00
C MET A 177 10.10 5.57 7.07
N SER A 178 10.85 6.44 7.73
CA SER A 178 12.29 6.24 7.96
C SER A 178 12.52 5.45 9.26
N PRO A 179 13.70 4.83 9.43
CA PRO A 179 14.09 4.26 10.71
C PRO A 179 14.01 5.25 11.89
N LYS A 180 14.29 6.55 11.64
CA LYS A 180 14.16 7.60 12.67
C LYS A 180 12.70 7.84 13.07
N ASP A 181 11.76 7.74 12.14
CA ASP A 181 10.34 7.83 12.48
C ASP A 181 9.92 6.66 13.39
N VAL A 182 10.39 5.45 13.09
CA VAL A 182 10.15 4.26 13.93
C VAL A 182 10.77 4.44 15.32
N GLU A 183 12.02 4.88 15.38
CA GLU A 183 12.70 5.17 16.65
C GLU A 183 11.93 6.22 17.46
N TRP A 184 11.49 7.30 16.81
CA TRP A 184 10.69 8.35 17.45
C TRP A 184 9.35 7.83 17.99
N ILE A 185 8.65 6.94 17.28
CA ILE A 185 7.39 6.35 17.76
C ILE A 185 7.64 5.41 18.95
N THR A 186 8.69 4.60 18.89
CA THR A 186 8.89 3.47 19.81
C THR A 186 9.68 3.83 21.08
N THR A 187 10.53 4.84 21.02
CA THR A 187 11.45 5.18 22.12
C THR A 187 11.07 6.47 22.84
N ARG A 188 10.12 7.25 22.31
CA ARG A 188 9.72 8.51 22.91
C ARG A 188 9.04 8.28 24.25
N LYS A 189 9.78 8.50 25.32
CA LYS A 189 9.24 8.62 26.67
C LYS A 189 8.49 9.95 26.77
N ILE A 190 7.29 9.90 27.32
CA ILE A 190 6.62 11.12 27.78
C ILE A 190 7.52 11.72 28.86
N LEU A 191 8.01 12.94 28.64
CA LEU A 191 8.57 13.73 29.73
C LEU A 191 7.39 14.07 30.64
N VAL A 192 7.24 13.30 31.71
CA VAL A 192 6.29 13.61 32.77
C VAL A 192 6.93 14.74 33.56
N ASN A 193 6.44 15.97 33.37
CA ASN A 193 6.70 17.11 34.25
C ASN A 193 5.73 17.06 35.43
#